data_AF-A0A954XEQ9-F1
#
_entry.id   AF-A0A954XEQ9-F1
#
_cell.length_a   1.000
_cell.length_b   1.000
_cell.length_c   1.000
_cell.angle_alpha   90.00
_cell.angle_beta   90.00
_cell.angle_gamma   90.00
#
_symmetry.space_group_name_H-M   'P 1'
#
loop_
_entity.id
_entity.type
_entity.pdbx_description
1 polymer ?
#
loop_
_entity_poly.entity_id
_entity_poly.type
_entity_poly.pdbx_seq_one_letter_code
_entity_poly.pdbx_strand_id
1 'polypeptide(L)' 'MSKHSQSSILVRFGSRVRELRLEAGLTQEALAHACGLDRTYIGGIERGERNVALRNIEVIAKALGVSLSRLMDSL' A
#
# COMPACT_ATOMS: atom_id res chain seq x y z
N MET A 1 6.37 31.37 -5.66
CA MET A 1 5.00 31.11 -5.17
C MET A 1 4.82 29.61 -5.02
N SER A 2 4.95 29.13 -3.79
CA SER A 2 4.95 27.71 -3.41
C SER A 2 3.53 27.14 -3.45
N LYS A 3 3.26 26.23 -4.39
CA LYS A 3 2.15 25.26 -4.28
C LYS A 3 2.82 23.90 -4.11
N HIS A 4 2.52 23.23 -3.01
CA HIS A 4 3.10 21.96 -2.59
C HIS A 4 3.38 21.02 -3.76
N SER A 5 4.58 20.45 -3.81
CA SER A 5 4.91 19.33 -4.69
C SER A 5 3.92 18.21 -4.41
N GLN A 6 2.89 18.06 -5.25
CA GLN A 6 1.86 17.05 -5.06
C GLN A 6 2.52 15.69 -5.31
N SER A 7 2.84 14.98 -4.23
CA SER A 7 3.37 13.63 -4.29
C SER A 7 2.41 12.75 -5.10
N SER A 8 2.94 11.99 -6.05
CA SER A 8 2.17 11.10 -6.93
C SER A 8 1.20 10.23 -6.12
N ILE A 9 0.02 9.95 -6.68
CA ILE A 9 -0.95 9.01 -6.07
C ILE A 9 -0.31 7.68 -5.71
N LEU A 10 0.69 7.22 -6.47
CA LEU A 10 1.43 5.99 -6.18
C LEU A 10 2.23 6.09 -4.87
N VAL A 11 2.85 7.24 -4.61
CA VAL A 11 3.63 7.45 -3.38
C VAL A 11 2.70 7.59 -2.18
N ARG A 12 1.57 8.29 -2.33
CA ARG A 12 0.56 8.43 -1.27
C ARG A 12 -0.07 7.08 -0.93
N PHE A 13 -0.46 6.31 -1.94
CA PHE A 13 -0.97 4.94 -1.78
C PHE A 13 0.07 4.02 -1.14
N GLY A 14 1.31 4.03 -1.63
CA GLY A 14 2.41 3.25 -1.08
C GLY A 14 2.67 3.56 0.40
N SER A 15 2.66 4.84 0.76
CA SER A 15 2.83 5.29 2.14
C SER A 15 1.69 4.79 3.03
N ARG A 16 0.45 4.83 2.53
CA ARG A 16 -0.73 4.34 3.26
C ARG A 16 -0.69 2.82 3.48
N VAL A 17 -0.27 2.05 2.47
CA VAL A 17 -0.06 0.59 2.61
C VAL A 17 1.01 0.31 3.68
N ARG A 18 2.11 1.06 3.66
CA ARG A 18 3.19 0.91 4.65
C ARG A 18 2.73 1.23 6.07
N GLU A 19 1.98 2.30 6.25
CA GLU A 19 1.41 2.70 7.55
C GLU A 19 0.54 1.58 8.13
N LEU A 20 -0.47 1.14 7.38
CA LEU A 20 -1.38 0.08 7.82
C LEU A 20 -0.65 -1.26 8.05
N ARG A 21 0.37 -1.57 7.24
CA ARG A 21 1.21 -2.76 7.46
C ARG A 21 1.94 -2.69 8.81
N LEU A 22 2.48 -1.52 9.16
CA LEU A 22 3.18 -1.32 10.42
C LEU A 22 2.21 -1.33 11.61
N GLU A 23 1.02 -0.76 11.47
CA GLU A 23 -0.07 -0.88 12.46
C GLU A 23 -0.44 -2.34 12.73
N ALA A 24 -0.46 -3.18 11.68
CA ALA A 24 -0.71 -4.61 11.78
C ALA A 24 0.50 -5.42 12.30
N GLY A 25 1.64 -4.79 12.58
CA GLY A 25 2.86 -5.46 13.06
C GLY A 25 3.53 -6.37 12.02
N LEU A 26 3.22 -6.20 10.73
CA LEU A 26 3.68 -7.07 9.66
C LEU A 26 5.00 -6.59 9.04
N THR A 27 5.88 -7.52 8.68
CA THR A 27 7.00 -7.24 7.77
C THR A 27 6.50 -7.20 6.31
N GLN A 28 7.30 -6.66 5.38
CA GLN A 28 6.96 -6.71 3.95
C GLN A 28 6.82 -8.16 3.46
N GLU A 29 7.68 -9.06 3.95
CA GLU A 29 7.61 -10.51 3.64
C GLU A 29 6.29 -11.11 4.14
N ALA A 30 5.89 -10.79 5.37
CA ALA A 30 4.64 -11.29 5.95
C ALA A 30 3.41 -10.78 5.17
N LEU A 31 3.36 -9.49 4.80
CA LEU A 31 2.28 -8.96 3.98
C LEU A 31 2.28 -9.58 2.57
N ALA A 32 3.44 -9.74 1.96
CA ALA A 32 3.58 -10.38 0.64
C ALA A 32 3.05 -11.81 0.65
N HIS A 33 3.43 -12.59 1.67
CA HIS A 33 2.92 -13.94 1.89
C HIS A 33 1.39 -13.96 2.06
N ALA A 34 0.84 -13.09 2.92
CA ALA A 34 -0.61 -13.00 3.15
C ALA A 34 -1.38 -12.59 1.88
N CYS A 35 -0.78 -11.77 1.02
CA CYS A 35 -1.35 -11.37 -0.26
C CYS A 35 -1.16 -12.41 -1.38
N GLY A 36 -0.30 -13.43 -1.20
CA GLY A 36 0.15 -14.28 -2.31
C GLY A 36 0.91 -13.50 -3.40
N LEU A 37 1.65 -12.45 -3.01
CA LEU A 37 2.41 -11.58 -3.90
C LEU A 37 3.91 -11.68 -3.62
N ASP A 38 4.72 -11.23 -4.57
CA ASP A 38 6.17 -11.14 -4.39
C ASP A 38 6.55 -10.00 -3.40
N ARG A 39 7.49 -10.26 -2.49
CA ARG A 39 7.97 -9.26 -1.51
C ARG A 39 8.49 -7.99 -2.18
N THR A 40 9.23 -8.11 -3.29
CA THR A 40 9.75 -6.95 -4.02
C THR A 40 8.64 -6.13 -4.67
N TYR A 41 7.52 -6.77 -5.04
CA TYR A 41 6.34 -6.08 -5.54
C TYR A 41 5.66 -5.27 -4.42
N ILE A 42 5.48 -5.84 -3.22
CA ILE A 42 5.00 -5.09 -2.05
C ILE A 42 5.93 -3.92 -1.72
N GLY A 43 7.25 -4.15 -1.69
CA GLY A 43 8.22 -3.09 -1.46
C GLY A 43 8.17 -1.99 -2.53
N GLY A 44 7.98 -2.35 -3.80
CA GLY A 44 7.82 -1.41 -4.90
C GLY A 44 6.52 -0.60 -4.80
N ILE A 45 5.42 -1.20 -4.34
CA ILE A 45 4.18 -0.48 -4.03
C ILE A 45 4.44 0.54 -2.92
N GLU A 46 5.06 0.15 -1.80
CA GLU A 46 5.31 1.05 -0.67
C GLU A 46 6.21 2.25 -1.03
N ARG A 47 7.08 2.09 -2.03
CA ARG A 47 7.93 3.19 -2.55
C ARG A 47 7.27 3.99 -3.68
N GLY A 48 6.05 3.63 -4.10
CA GLY A 48 5.35 4.28 -5.20
C GLY A 48 5.91 3.97 -6.60
N GLU A 49 6.70 2.90 -6.73
CA GLU A 49 7.35 2.47 -7.98
C GLU A 49 6.48 1.50 -8.82
N ARG A 50 5.30 1.14 -8.32
CA ARG A 50 4.39 0.18 -8.95
C ARG A 50 3.00 0.76 -9.06
N ASN A 51 2.46 0.76 -10.28
CA ASN A 51 1.04 0.97 -10.50
C ASN A 51 0.28 -0.34 -10.19
N VAL A 52 -0.36 -0.39 -9.03
CA VAL A 52 -1.05 -1.58 -8.54
C VAL A 52 -2.42 -1.71 -9.21
N ALA A 53 -2.75 -2.92 -9.66
CA ALA A 53 -4.07 -3.18 -10.23
C ALA A 53 -5.13 -3.24 -9.12
N LEU A 54 -6.37 -2.85 -9.42
CA LEU A 54 -7.47 -2.81 -8.46
C LEU A 54 -7.68 -4.14 -7.70
N ARG A 55 -7.54 -5.28 -8.38
CA ARG A 55 -7.62 -6.62 -7.75
C ARG A 55 -6.60 -6.79 -6.62
N ASN A 56 -5.38 -6.25 -6.79
CA ASN A 56 -4.32 -6.37 -5.79
C ASN A 56 -4.55 -5.39 -4.64
N ILE A 57 -5.20 -4.25 -4.89
CA ILE A 57 -5.65 -3.33 -3.82
C ILE A 57 -6.66 -4.05 -2.90
N GLU A 58 -7.61 -4.78 -3.48
CA GLU A 58 -8.57 -5.59 -2.70
C GLU A 58 -7.87 -6.68 -1.88
N VAL A 59 -6.93 -7.41 -2.49
CA VAL A 59 -6.13 -8.44 -1.79
C VAL A 59 -5.33 -7.84 -0.64
N ILE A 60 -4.69 -6.69 -0.85
CA ILE A 60 -3.93 -5.99 0.19
C ILE A 60 -4.84 -5.55 1.34
N ALA A 61 -6.02 -4.99 1.05
CA ALA A 61 -6.98 -4.61 2.07
C ALA A 61 -7.40 -5.82 2.94
N LYS A 62 -7.71 -6.95 2.29
CA LYS A 62 -8.05 -8.21 2.96
C LYS A 62 -6.91 -8.72 3.83
N ALA A 63 -5.68 -8.74 3.31
CA ALA A 63 -4.49 -9.19 4.04
C ALA A 63 -4.15 -8.30 5.25
N LEU A 64 -4.43 -7.01 5.16
CA LEU A 64 -4.30 -6.04 6.26
C LEU A 64 -5.48 -6.06 7.24
N GLY A 65 -6.56 -6.80 6.96
CA GLY A 65 -7.75 -6.86 7.80
C GLY A 65 -8.55 -5.55 7.83
N VAL A 66 -8.51 -4.74 6.76
CA VAL A 66 -9.19 -3.45 6.67
C VAL A 66 -10.16 -3.40 5.49
N SER A 67 -11.14 -2.48 5.53
CA SER A 67 -11.98 -2.19 4.38
C SER A 67 -11.19 -1.46 3.28
N LEU A 68 -11.67 -1.56 2.03
CA LEU A 68 -11.16 -0.75 0.93
C LEU A 68 -11.25 0.75 1.22
N SER A 69 -12.34 1.21 1.85
CA SER A 69 -12.47 2.61 2.23
C SER A 69 -11.40 3.06 3.21
N ARG A 70 -11.05 2.23 4.21
CA ARG A 70 -9.97 2.54 5.17
C ARG A 70 -8.59 2.52 4.52
N LEU A 71 -8.35 1.59 3.60
CA LEU A 71 -7.11 1.54 2.81
C LEU A 71 -6.97 2.78 1.92
N MET A 72 -8.07 3.27 1.36
CA MET A 72 -8.08 4.42 0.46
C MET A 72 -8.29 5.76 1.17
N ASP A 73 -8.46 5.74 2.49
CA ASP A 73 -8.69 6.93 3.28
C ASP A 73 -7.49 7.88 3.20
N SER A 74 -7.76 9.19 3.14
CA SER A 74 -6.75 10.26 3.02
C SER A 74 -5.84 10.20 1.78
N LEU A 75 -6.26 9.48 0.72
CA LEU A 75 -5.66 9.50 -0.63
C LEU A 75 -6.14 10.65 -1.51
#